data_AF-A0A0P0Y381-F1
#
_entry.id   AF-A0A0P0Y381-F1
#
_cell.length_a   1.000
_cell.length_b   1.000
_cell.length_c   1.000
_cell.angle_alpha   90.00
_cell.angle_beta   90.00
_cell.angle_gamma   90.00
#
_symmetry.space_group_name_H-M   'P 1'
#
loop_
_entity.id
_entity.type
_entity.pdbx_description
1 polymer ?
#
loop_
_entity_poly.entity_id
_entity_poly.type
_entity_poly.pdbx_seq_one_letter_code
_entity_poly.pdbx_strand_id
1 'polypeptide(L)'
;MVSRSWRRLWRCYPNLVFTRQTMLHGSITADDRLAATFISRVNSILWQFRSSSLENFIVKFPLLGRDDAHHIDGWVSFSAASRAGQIVLDLCPEDQEDTDMMNGMYSFPLHIFFSGDNCVRSLSLGFVSLTIPPDLNLSGFTNLKKLGLHMVSIRGDLQCLLSHCNVLEWLSLTQCSLQHRSICQKLCRLRYLCVRKCRLQKLHLQAPNLTEFELTNYPIPIVLAECLNLSVATIELVSFSDCLSYVSTELPAGGLHRVQDRLSINMTVRTESRGFAESNGRFNNLKHLILNIDVQGSSDNISGILRLASLLEMAPCLEELELNMYCPSAPIYTKRGQLDKLSSVCVHKHLRTVRMTGFDSTRGQLELAFQILRSAPNLDRLIVDPMVRVAWSLRLDWSEQADLMLVRRMMAENRLLRSEYRHMITLL
;
A
#
# COMPACT_ATOMS: atom_id res chain seq x y z
N MET A 1 16.52 -42.69 18.76
CA MET A 1 15.94 -43.51 17.68
C MET A 1 14.43 -43.31 17.66
N VAL A 2 13.88 -42.47 16.78
CA VAL A 2 12.42 -42.36 16.63
C VAL A 2 11.95 -43.40 15.60
N SER A 3 10.90 -44.13 15.95
CA SER A 3 10.36 -45.32 15.26
C SER A 3 10.14 -45.13 13.74
N ARG A 4 10.26 -46.23 12.97
CA ARG A 4 9.91 -46.31 11.54
C ARG A 4 8.50 -45.76 11.23
N SER A 5 7.58 -45.77 12.21
CA SER A 5 6.23 -45.21 12.07
C SER A 5 6.25 -43.70 11.78
N TRP A 6 7.12 -42.93 12.43
CA TRP A 6 7.22 -41.48 12.23
C TRP A 6 7.74 -41.12 10.84
N ARG A 7 8.68 -41.90 10.29
CA ARG A 7 9.18 -41.68 8.91
C ARG A 7 8.08 -41.82 7.85
N ARG A 8 7.09 -42.70 8.07
CA ARG A 8 5.93 -42.82 7.18
C ARG A 8 5.00 -41.62 7.30
N LEU A 9 4.75 -41.14 8.51
CA LEU A 9 3.91 -39.97 8.75
C LEU A 9 4.49 -38.71 8.10
N TRP A 10 5.81 -38.51 8.15
CA TRP A 10 6.47 -37.33 7.56
C TRP A 10 6.33 -37.24 6.03
N ARG A 11 6.18 -38.36 5.31
CA ARG A 11 5.88 -38.34 3.86
C ARG A 11 4.52 -37.69 3.54
N CYS A 12 3.66 -37.54 4.53
CA CYS A 12 2.32 -36.96 4.40
C CYS A 12 2.22 -35.52 4.93
N TYR A 13 3.32 -34.88 5.34
CA TYR A 13 3.33 -33.48 5.79
C TYR A 13 3.85 -32.56 4.67
N PRO A 14 2.96 -31.97 3.84
CA PRO A 14 3.36 -31.07 2.76
C PRO A 14 3.81 -29.68 3.27
N ASN A 15 3.60 -29.38 4.55
CA ASN A 15 3.77 -28.04 5.11
C ASN A 15 4.77 -28.04 6.26
N LEU A 16 5.84 -27.27 6.12
CA LEU A 16 6.78 -26.96 7.18
C LEU A 16 6.68 -25.49 7.55
N VAL A 17 6.34 -25.21 8.80
CA VAL A 17 6.13 -23.85 9.32
C VAL A 17 6.93 -23.68 10.60
N PHE A 18 8.03 -22.94 10.49
CA PHE A 18 8.96 -22.62 11.56
C PHE A 18 8.77 -21.15 11.97
N THR A 19 8.16 -20.93 13.12
CA THR A 19 7.97 -19.59 13.70
C THR A 19 8.36 -19.61 15.17
N ARG A 20 8.50 -18.43 15.78
CA ARG A 20 8.70 -18.31 17.23
C ARG A 20 7.69 -19.16 18.01
N GLN A 21 6.41 -19.11 17.62
CA GLN A 21 5.35 -19.87 18.28
C GLN A 21 5.49 -21.39 18.10
N THR A 22 5.73 -21.86 16.87
CA THR A 22 5.81 -23.31 16.61
C THR A 22 7.08 -23.93 17.16
N MET A 23 8.18 -23.16 17.24
CA MET A 23 9.47 -23.66 17.65
C MET A 23 9.80 -23.40 19.11
N LEU A 24 9.20 -22.44 19.81
CA LEU A 24 9.64 -22.08 21.17
C LEU A 24 8.60 -22.29 22.28
N HIS A 25 7.34 -22.67 21.99
CA HIS A 25 6.32 -23.08 22.97
C HIS A 25 6.30 -22.28 24.30
N GLY A 26 6.39 -20.95 24.25
CA GLY A 26 6.36 -20.10 25.45
C GLY A 26 7.64 -20.08 26.29
N SER A 27 8.78 -20.54 25.75
CA SER A 27 10.09 -20.45 26.40
C SER A 27 10.44 -18.98 26.73
N ILE A 28 10.53 -18.65 28.02
CA ILE A 28 10.97 -17.34 28.55
C ILE A 28 12.51 -17.26 28.59
N THR A 29 13.19 -17.85 27.61
CA THR A 29 14.65 -17.78 27.55
C THR A 29 15.10 -16.36 27.19
N ALA A 30 16.22 -15.93 27.78
CA ALA A 30 16.90 -14.69 27.40
C ALA A 30 17.15 -14.65 25.88
N ASP A 31 17.15 -13.44 25.32
CA ASP A 31 17.15 -13.19 23.87
C ASP A 31 18.28 -13.95 23.15
N ASP A 32 19.48 -13.91 23.72
CA ASP A 32 20.69 -14.58 23.20
C ASP A 32 20.52 -16.10 22.98
N ARG A 33 19.67 -16.78 23.76
CA ARG A 33 19.46 -18.23 23.64
C ARG A 33 18.29 -18.61 22.73
N LEU A 34 17.44 -17.65 22.37
CA LEU A 34 16.26 -17.91 21.53
C LEU A 34 16.68 -18.34 20.13
N ALA A 35 17.62 -17.62 19.51
CA ALA A 35 18.13 -17.94 18.17
C ALA A 35 18.77 -19.33 18.11
N ALA A 36 19.71 -19.63 19.01
CA ALA A 36 20.34 -20.94 19.08
C ALA A 36 19.34 -22.09 19.29
N THR A 37 18.33 -21.88 20.16
CA THR A 37 17.28 -22.88 20.41
C THR A 37 16.40 -23.09 19.19
N PHE A 38 16.00 -22.01 18.51
CA PHE A 38 15.23 -22.05 17.27
C PHE A 38 15.98 -22.82 16.19
N ILE A 39 17.23 -22.44 15.93
CA ILE A 39 18.11 -23.08 14.95
C ILE A 39 18.25 -24.57 15.23
N SER A 40 18.55 -24.94 16.47
CA SER A 40 18.73 -26.34 16.86
C SER A 40 17.47 -27.18 16.60
N ARG A 41 16.28 -26.64 16.91
CA ARG A 41 15.00 -27.31 16.66
C ARG A 41 14.70 -27.43 15.18
N VAL A 42 14.87 -26.37 14.39
CA VAL A 42 14.69 -26.41 12.94
C VAL A 42 15.63 -27.45 12.32
N ASN A 43 16.93 -27.40 12.62
CA ASN A 43 17.92 -28.35 12.13
C ASN A 43 17.55 -29.80 12.49
N SER A 44 17.10 -30.04 13.72
CA SER A 44 16.69 -31.36 14.20
C SER A 44 15.47 -31.90 13.45
N ILE A 45 14.53 -31.02 13.08
CA ILE A 45 13.35 -31.39 12.28
C ILE A 45 13.79 -31.68 10.84
N LEU A 46 14.51 -30.76 10.19
CA LEU A 46 14.95 -30.92 8.80
C LEU A 46 15.79 -32.18 8.60
N TRP A 47 16.63 -32.55 9.57
CA TRP A 47 17.39 -33.81 9.55
C TRP A 47 16.52 -35.06 9.46
N GLN A 48 15.29 -35.01 9.96
CA GLN A 48 14.34 -36.14 9.90
C GLN A 48 13.67 -36.26 8.52
N PHE A 49 13.62 -35.17 7.75
CA PHE A 49 13.14 -35.14 6.38
C PHE A 49 14.30 -35.42 5.43
N ARG A 50 14.45 -36.65 4.96
CA ARG A 50 15.28 -36.93 3.77
C ARG A 50 14.33 -37.13 2.60
N SER A 51 14.22 -36.11 1.75
CA SER A 51 13.58 -36.10 0.42
C SER A 51 12.06 -36.34 0.38
N SER A 52 11.26 -35.36 0.81
CA SER A 52 9.82 -35.28 0.53
C SER A 52 9.51 -34.08 -0.35
N SER A 53 8.57 -34.21 -1.29
CA SER A 53 8.00 -33.05 -1.96
C SER A 53 7.23 -32.21 -0.95
N LEU A 54 7.62 -30.96 -0.77
CA LEU A 54 6.90 -30.02 0.08
C LEU A 54 6.01 -29.13 -0.78
N GLU A 55 4.85 -28.76 -0.24
CA GLU A 55 4.03 -27.70 -0.79
C GLU A 55 4.50 -26.36 -0.24
N ASN A 56 4.64 -26.25 1.09
CA ASN A 56 4.95 -25.00 1.76
C ASN A 56 6.17 -25.16 2.69
N PHE A 57 7.15 -24.26 2.55
CA PHE A 57 8.30 -24.12 3.43
C PHE A 57 8.35 -22.68 3.95
N ILE A 58 8.07 -22.51 5.25
CA ILE A 58 7.91 -21.20 5.88
C ILE A 58 8.84 -21.11 7.08
N VAL A 59 9.72 -20.12 7.07
CA VAL A 59 10.54 -19.71 8.22
C VAL A 59 10.24 -18.24 8.50
N LYS A 60 9.79 -17.93 9.71
CA LYS A 60 9.60 -16.56 10.19
C LYS A 60 10.23 -16.40 11.56
N PHE A 61 11.38 -15.73 11.64
CA PHE A 61 12.05 -15.54 12.90
C PHE A 61 12.98 -14.30 12.88
N PRO A 62 12.70 -13.28 13.70
CA PRO A 62 13.30 -11.94 13.64
C PRO A 62 14.77 -11.88 14.09
N LEU A 63 15.22 -12.82 14.92
CA LEU A 63 16.53 -12.77 15.60
C LEU A 63 17.66 -13.41 14.78
N LEU A 64 17.46 -13.61 13.48
CA LEU A 64 18.46 -14.25 12.61
C LEU A 64 18.92 -13.27 11.56
N GLY A 65 20.20 -13.36 11.22
CA GLY A 65 20.80 -12.52 10.20
C GLY A 65 22.02 -13.15 9.58
N ARG A 66 23.00 -12.30 9.26
CA ARG A 66 24.27 -12.68 8.64
C ARG A 66 25.02 -13.73 9.46
N ASP A 67 25.02 -13.63 10.78
CA ASP A 67 25.82 -14.52 11.64
C ASP A 67 25.31 -15.98 11.61
N ASP A 68 24.04 -16.17 11.28
CA ASP A 68 23.38 -17.48 11.14
C ASP A 68 23.33 -17.97 9.69
N ALA A 69 24.00 -17.29 8.76
CA ALA A 69 23.87 -17.54 7.32
C ALA A 69 24.05 -19.01 6.94
N HIS A 70 25.03 -19.69 7.54
CA HIS A 70 25.32 -21.10 7.25
C HIS A 70 24.15 -22.04 7.60
N HIS A 71 23.37 -21.74 8.64
CA HIS A 71 22.16 -22.48 8.99
C HIS A 71 21.04 -22.17 8.01
N ILE A 72 20.82 -20.89 7.73
CA ILE A 72 19.77 -20.42 6.81
C ILE A 72 20.01 -20.96 5.39
N ASP A 73 21.26 -20.96 4.91
CA ASP A 73 21.66 -21.55 3.63
C ASP A 73 21.28 -23.03 3.55
N GLY A 74 21.48 -23.77 4.65
CA GLY A 74 21.04 -25.16 4.77
C GLY A 74 19.52 -25.30 4.64
N TRP A 75 18.76 -24.39 5.22
CA TRP A 75 17.29 -24.37 5.14
C TRP A 75 16.79 -24.02 3.74
N VAL A 76 17.38 -23.01 3.11
CA VAL A 76 17.05 -22.60 1.74
C VAL A 76 17.39 -23.73 0.76
N SER A 77 18.57 -24.35 0.89
CA SER A 77 18.97 -25.52 0.09
C SER A 77 18.01 -26.69 0.27
N PHE A 78 17.60 -26.96 1.51
CA PHE A 78 16.60 -27.98 1.81
C PHE A 78 15.26 -27.69 1.14
N SER A 79 14.79 -26.44 1.17
CA SER A 79 13.51 -26.04 0.56
C SER A 79 13.52 -26.23 -0.96
N ALA A 80 14.65 -25.91 -1.61
CA ALA A 80 14.85 -26.12 -3.04
C ALA A 80 14.89 -27.62 -3.38
N ALA A 81 15.68 -28.41 -2.65
CA ALA A 81 15.79 -29.86 -2.84
C ALA A 81 14.45 -30.59 -2.60
N SER A 82 13.60 -30.03 -1.73
CA SER A 82 12.25 -30.54 -1.45
C SER A 82 11.21 -30.10 -2.48
N ARG A 83 11.60 -29.38 -3.55
CA ARG A 83 10.71 -28.87 -4.60
C ARG A 83 9.52 -28.07 -4.04
N ALA A 84 9.77 -27.27 -2.99
CA ALA A 84 8.74 -26.49 -2.32
C ALA A 84 7.99 -25.57 -3.31
N GLY A 85 6.66 -25.62 -3.30
CA GLY A 85 5.82 -24.75 -4.13
C GLY A 85 5.78 -23.30 -3.61
N GLN A 86 5.74 -23.12 -2.30
CA GLN A 86 5.80 -21.83 -1.62
C GLN A 86 6.98 -21.80 -0.65
N ILE A 87 7.78 -20.74 -0.74
CA ILE A 87 8.89 -20.48 0.16
C ILE A 87 8.68 -19.10 0.79
N VAL A 88 8.69 -19.07 2.11
CA VAL A 88 8.67 -17.83 2.90
C VAL A 88 9.87 -17.83 3.82
N LEU A 89 10.73 -16.82 3.69
CA LEU A 89 11.81 -16.56 4.63
C LEU A 89 11.67 -15.12 5.11
N ASP A 90 11.19 -14.95 6.34
CA ASP A 90 10.91 -13.65 6.93
C ASP A 90 11.77 -13.46 8.18
N LEU A 91 12.82 -12.65 8.04
CA LEU A 91 13.77 -12.33 9.10
C LEU A 91 13.56 -10.91 9.63
N CYS A 92 12.40 -10.29 9.36
CA CYS A 92 12.15 -8.92 9.78
C CYS A 92 12.21 -8.79 11.31
N PRO A 93 12.92 -7.79 11.84
CA PRO A 93 13.03 -7.53 13.28
C PRO A 93 11.65 -7.17 13.89
N GLU A 94 11.45 -7.48 15.17
CA GLU A 94 10.22 -7.11 15.88
C GLU A 94 10.13 -5.58 16.07
N ASP A 95 11.25 -4.93 16.40
CA ASP A 95 11.37 -3.49 16.62
C ASP A 95 12.10 -2.81 15.45
N GLN A 96 11.49 -1.78 14.86
CA GLN A 96 12.01 -1.09 13.65
C GLN A 96 12.96 0.09 13.96
N GLU A 97 13.35 0.30 15.21
CA GLU A 97 14.00 1.56 15.64
C GLU A 97 15.51 1.62 15.35
N ASP A 98 16.18 0.49 15.10
CA ASP A 98 17.63 0.48 14.91
C ASP A 98 18.07 0.76 13.47
N THR A 99 18.68 1.92 13.25
CA THR A 99 19.18 2.37 11.94
C THR A 99 20.36 1.56 11.39
N ASP A 100 21.11 0.82 12.22
CA ASP A 100 22.29 0.04 11.79
C ASP A 100 21.93 -1.36 11.24
N MET A 101 20.63 -1.68 11.18
CA MET A 101 20.10 -2.99 10.83
C MET A 101 20.44 -3.49 9.42
N MET A 102 20.71 -2.59 8.47
CA MET A 102 21.02 -2.98 7.08
C MET A 102 22.34 -3.76 6.96
N ASN A 103 23.28 -3.58 7.89
CA ASN A 103 24.59 -4.25 7.83
C ASN A 103 24.50 -5.75 8.19
N GLY A 104 23.52 -6.13 9.00
CA GLY A 104 23.30 -7.51 9.47
C GLY A 104 22.48 -8.40 8.54
N MET A 105 22.04 -7.91 7.39
CA MET A 105 21.13 -8.67 6.52
C MET A 105 21.75 -9.96 5.98
N TYR A 106 21.01 -11.05 6.08
CA TYR A 106 21.35 -12.33 5.44
C TYR A 106 21.31 -12.19 3.91
N SER A 107 22.30 -12.75 3.22
CA SER A 107 22.35 -12.75 1.75
C SER A 107 21.61 -13.97 1.21
N PHE A 108 20.43 -13.75 0.63
CA PHE A 108 19.62 -14.83 0.10
C PHE A 108 20.24 -15.45 -1.17
N PRO A 109 20.51 -16.77 -1.21
CA PRO A 109 21.18 -17.43 -2.32
C PRO A 109 20.19 -17.74 -3.46
N LEU A 110 19.82 -16.71 -4.23
CA LEU A 110 18.90 -16.83 -5.38
C LEU A 110 19.27 -17.94 -6.37
N HIS A 111 20.58 -18.14 -6.59
CA HIS A 111 21.10 -19.04 -7.60
C HIS A 111 20.70 -20.50 -7.42
N ILE A 112 20.33 -20.90 -6.21
CA ILE A 112 19.85 -22.24 -5.90
C ILE A 112 18.57 -22.57 -6.68
N PHE A 113 17.74 -21.57 -6.99
CA PHE A 113 16.47 -21.73 -7.70
C PHE A 113 16.57 -21.61 -9.22
N PHE A 114 17.78 -21.45 -9.76
CA PHE A 114 18.01 -21.31 -11.20
C PHE A 114 18.12 -22.63 -11.96
N SER A 115 18.07 -23.75 -11.25
CA SER A 115 18.02 -25.08 -11.86
C SER A 115 16.69 -25.30 -12.59
N GLY A 116 16.72 -25.95 -13.76
CA GLY A 116 15.55 -26.14 -14.63
C GLY A 116 14.39 -26.98 -14.06
N ASP A 117 14.55 -27.61 -12.89
CA ASP A 117 13.51 -28.39 -12.21
C ASP A 117 12.82 -27.62 -11.05
N ASN A 118 12.90 -26.29 -11.04
CA ASN A 118 12.33 -25.47 -9.99
C ASN A 118 10.78 -25.48 -10.00
N CYS A 119 10.19 -25.82 -8.85
CA CYS A 119 8.74 -25.87 -8.65
C CYS A 119 8.17 -24.65 -7.89
N VAL A 120 9.01 -23.67 -7.53
CA VAL A 120 8.59 -22.52 -6.74
C VAL A 120 7.60 -21.65 -7.51
N ARG A 121 6.38 -21.58 -6.98
CA ARG A 121 5.26 -20.75 -7.46
C ARG A 121 5.10 -19.49 -6.63
N SER A 122 5.54 -19.50 -5.38
CA SER A 122 5.47 -18.35 -4.49
C SER A 122 6.76 -18.19 -3.70
N LEU A 123 7.37 -17.01 -3.78
CA LEU A 123 8.55 -16.64 -3.01
C LEU A 123 8.24 -15.37 -2.23
N SER A 124 8.41 -15.41 -0.91
CA SER A 124 8.28 -14.22 -0.04
C SER A 124 9.50 -14.09 0.84
N LEU A 125 10.18 -12.96 0.75
CA LEU A 125 11.42 -12.68 1.47
C LEU A 125 11.26 -11.41 2.32
N GLY A 126 11.61 -11.52 3.60
CA GLY A 126 11.60 -10.43 4.58
C GLY A 126 13.00 -10.21 5.12
N PHE A 127 13.51 -8.97 5.03
CA PHE A 127 14.77 -8.54 5.63
C PHE A 127 16.00 -9.34 5.18
N VAL A 128 16.20 -9.42 3.86
CA VAL A 128 17.37 -10.07 3.25
C VAL A 128 18.05 -9.19 2.20
N SER A 129 19.33 -9.44 1.94
CA SER A 129 20.05 -8.91 0.78
C SER A 129 19.90 -9.85 -0.40
N LEU A 130 19.64 -9.28 -1.58
CA LEU A 130 19.43 -10.00 -2.83
C LEU A 130 20.45 -9.53 -3.86
N THR A 131 21.30 -10.43 -4.34
CA THR A 131 22.24 -10.14 -5.44
C THR A 131 21.74 -10.78 -6.72
N ILE A 132 21.33 -9.96 -7.68
CA ILE A 132 20.88 -10.38 -9.01
C ILE A 132 22.09 -10.28 -9.97
N PRO A 133 22.63 -11.41 -10.45
CA PRO A 133 23.73 -11.37 -11.41
C PRO A 133 23.26 -10.77 -12.75
N PRO A 134 24.12 -10.02 -13.46
CA PRO A 134 23.76 -9.31 -14.69
C PRO A 134 23.49 -10.26 -15.86
N ASP A 135 24.16 -11.40 -15.89
CA ASP A 135 24.12 -12.44 -16.92
C ASP A 135 23.14 -13.56 -16.53
N LEU A 136 22.01 -13.21 -15.90
CA LEU A 136 20.96 -14.14 -15.48
C LEU A 136 20.34 -14.88 -16.68
N ASN A 137 21.06 -15.84 -17.24
CA ASN A 137 20.64 -16.64 -18.38
C ASN A 137 19.97 -17.92 -17.86
N LEU A 138 18.95 -17.75 -17.01
CA LEU A 138 18.52 -18.82 -16.12
C LEU A 138 16.99 -18.88 -15.99
N SER A 139 16.43 -19.96 -16.52
CA SER A 139 15.03 -20.38 -16.56
C SER A 139 14.36 -20.61 -15.19
N GLY A 140 14.99 -20.18 -14.10
CA GLY A 140 14.64 -20.57 -12.73
C GLY A 140 13.25 -20.17 -12.26
N PHE A 141 12.77 -18.99 -12.63
CA PHE A 141 11.48 -18.47 -12.13
C PHE A 141 10.35 -18.48 -13.16
N THR A 142 10.44 -19.38 -14.14
CA THR A 142 9.38 -19.56 -15.16
C THR A 142 8.02 -19.99 -14.59
N ASN A 143 8.00 -20.60 -13.40
CA ASN A 143 6.79 -21.02 -12.68
C ASN A 143 6.31 -20.04 -11.60
N LEU A 144 7.06 -18.94 -11.37
CA LEU A 144 6.80 -18.04 -10.26
C LEU A 144 5.54 -17.19 -10.51
N LYS A 145 4.51 -17.40 -9.69
CA LYS A 145 3.24 -16.69 -9.75
C LYS A 145 3.15 -15.55 -8.72
N LYS A 146 3.81 -15.68 -7.58
CA LYS A 146 3.78 -14.67 -6.51
C LYS A 146 5.19 -14.34 -6.03
N LEU A 147 5.55 -13.06 -6.05
CA LEU A 147 6.81 -12.55 -5.51
C LEU A 147 6.52 -11.44 -4.50
N GLY A 148 6.92 -11.64 -3.25
CA GLY A 148 6.83 -10.65 -2.18
C GLY A 148 8.20 -10.34 -1.61
N LEU A 149 8.61 -9.08 -1.64
CA LEU A 149 9.87 -8.62 -1.08
C LEU A 149 9.57 -7.53 -0.06
N HIS A 150 9.93 -7.77 1.20
CA HIS A 150 9.74 -6.84 2.31
C HIS A 150 11.08 -6.50 2.94
N MET A 151 11.43 -5.21 3.04
CA MET A 151 12.71 -4.74 3.58
C MET A 151 13.92 -5.42 2.92
N VAL A 152 13.89 -5.59 1.59
CA VAL A 152 14.94 -6.31 0.84
C VAL A 152 15.92 -5.32 0.21
N SER A 153 17.21 -5.54 0.38
CA SER A 153 18.26 -4.78 -0.32
C SER A 153 18.63 -5.49 -1.63
N ILE A 154 18.24 -4.93 -2.77
CA ILE A 154 18.44 -5.52 -4.10
C ILE A 154 19.66 -4.89 -4.78
N ARG A 155 20.73 -5.68 -4.92
CA ARG A 155 21.92 -5.40 -5.72
C ARG A 155 21.74 -6.04 -7.10
N GLY A 156 21.94 -5.28 -8.16
CA GLY A 156 21.65 -5.66 -9.55
C GLY A 156 20.37 -5.02 -10.10
N ASP A 157 19.93 -5.48 -11.26
CA ASP A 157 18.71 -4.99 -11.89
C ASP A 157 17.53 -5.93 -11.60
N LEU A 158 16.53 -5.42 -10.87
CA LEU A 158 15.29 -6.15 -10.61
C LEU A 158 14.57 -6.54 -11.91
N GLN A 159 14.75 -5.76 -12.98
CA GLN A 159 14.16 -6.04 -14.29
C GLN A 159 14.66 -7.35 -14.88
N CYS A 160 15.94 -7.71 -14.66
CA CYS A 160 16.50 -9.00 -15.07
C CYS A 160 15.81 -10.18 -14.38
N LEU A 161 15.41 -10.02 -13.11
CA LEU A 161 14.63 -11.06 -12.42
C LEU A 161 13.20 -11.13 -12.96
N LEU A 162 12.55 -9.98 -13.11
CA LEU A 162 11.16 -9.89 -13.54
C LEU A 162 10.94 -10.32 -15.00
N SER A 163 11.92 -10.13 -15.89
CA SER A 163 11.81 -10.50 -17.31
C SER A 163 11.66 -12.01 -17.53
N HIS A 164 12.08 -12.82 -16.56
CA HIS A 164 11.96 -14.29 -16.59
C HIS A 164 10.68 -14.81 -15.92
N CYS A 165 9.90 -13.94 -15.25
CA CYS A 165 8.70 -14.31 -14.51
C CYS A 165 7.43 -14.17 -15.36
N ASN A 166 7.34 -14.92 -16.47
CA ASN A 166 6.26 -14.78 -17.47
C ASN A 166 4.85 -15.12 -16.94
N VAL A 167 4.76 -15.91 -15.88
CA VAL A 167 3.49 -16.33 -15.26
C VAL A 167 3.20 -15.57 -13.97
N LEU A 168 3.93 -14.49 -13.67
CA LEU A 168 3.76 -13.71 -12.44
C LEU A 168 2.39 -13.05 -12.41
N GLU A 169 1.62 -13.37 -11.38
CA GLU A 169 0.26 -12.88 -11.13
C GLU A 169 0.24 -11.83 -9.99
N TRP A 170 1.18 -11.90 -9.05
CA TRP A 170 1.23 -11.04 -7.87
C TRP A 170 2.67 -10.58 -7.57
N LEU A 171 2.87 -9.27 -7.48
CA LEU A 171 4.15 -8.65 -7.16
C LEU A 171 3.98 -7.62 -6.03
N SER A 172 4.73 -7.77 -4.95
CA SER A 172 4.79 -6.78 -3.87
C SER A 172 6.23 -6.44 -3.51
N LEU A 173 6.54 -5.15 -3.52
CA LEU A 173 7.82 -4.58 -3.10
C LEU A 173 7.52 -3.59 -1.97
N THR A 174 7.95 -3.87 -0.75
CA THR A 174 7.68 -3.01 0.41
C THR A 174 8.98 -2.70 1.14
N GLN A 175 9.35 -1.42 1.23
CA GLN A 175 10.58 -0.93 1.84
C GLN A 175 11.86 -1.53 1.22
N CYS A 176 11.84 -1.84 -0.08
CA CYS A 176 12.99 -2.39 -0.77
C CYS A 176 13.99 -1.29 -1.16
N SER A 177 15.28 -1.54 -0.97
CA SER A 177 16.34 -0.71 -1.55
C SER A 177 16.68 -1.23 -2.94
N LEU A 178 16.44 -0.42 -3.97
CA LEU A 178 16.70 -0.79 -5.36
C LEU A 178 17.96 -0.07 -5.87
N GLN A 179 18.96 -0.83 -6.35
CA GLN A 179 20.12 -0.23 -7.02
C GLN A 179 19.69 0.59 -8.25
N HIS A 180 18.82 0.01 -9.08
CA HIS A 180 18.17 0.72 -10.18
C HIS A 180 16.80 1.24 -9.72
N ARG A 181 16.64 2.56 -9.65
CA ARG A 181 15.42 3.21 -9.15
C ARG A 181 14.29 3.27 -10.18
N SER A 182 14.29 2.37 -11.16
CA SER A 182 13.28 2.29 -12.22
C SER A 182 12.81 0.85 -12.41
N ILE A 183 11.51 0.68 -12.65
CA ILE A 183 10.94 -0.60 -13.08
C ILE A 183 10.31 -0.36 -14.45
N CYS A 184 10.85 -0.96 -15.51
CA CYS A 184 10.33 -0.87 -16.88
C CYS A 184 10.09 -2.28 -17.44
N GLN A 185 8.92 -2.88 -17.21
CA GLN A 185 8.69 -4.30 -17.54
C GLN A 185 7.34 -4.56 -18.20
N LYS A 186 7.29 -5.65 -18.97
CA LYS A 186 6.04 -6.23 -19.47
C LYS A 186 5.70 -7.49 -18.67
N LEU A 187 4.58 -7.47 -17.95
CA LEU A 187 4.13 -8.58 -17.10
C LEU A 187 2.69 -8.95 -17.49
N CYS A 188 2.54 -9.78 -18.52
CA CYS A 188 1.25 -10.07 -19.16
C CYS A 188 0.23 -10.77 -18.25
N ARG A 189 0.68 -11.50 -17.22
CA ARG A 189 -0.19 -12.26 -16.30
C ARG A 189 -0.43 -11.53 -14.97
N LEU A 190 0.21 -10.38 -14.76
CA LEU A 190 0.16 -9.68 -13.48
C LEU A 190 -1.25 -9.15 -13.24
N ARG A 191 -1.79 -9.46 -12.07
CA ARG A 191 -3.11 -9.02 -11.58
C ARG A 191 -2.99 -8.02 -10.44
N TYR A 192 -1.95 -8.16 -9.62
CA TYR A 192 -1.70 -7.33 -8.46
C TYR A 192 -0.28 -6.77 -8.47
N LEU A 193 -0.15 -5.46 -8.29
CA LEU A 193 1.12 -4.78 -8.08
C LEU A 193 1.06 -3.91 -6.83
N CYS A 194 1.99 -4.11 -5.91
CA CYS A 194 2.22 -3.24 -4.76
C CYS A 194 3.66 -2.72 -4.75
N VAL A 195 3.85 -1.41 -4.66
CA VAL A 195 5.16 -0.77 -4.46
C VAL A 195 5.05 0.23 -3.30
N ARG A 196 5.68 -0.04 -2.17
CA ARG A 196 5.63 0.80 -0.98
C ARG A 196 7.02 1.19 -0.51
N LYS A 197 7.27 2.47 -0.33
CA LYS A 197 8.46 3.03 0.33
C LYS A 197 9.79 2.52 -0.24
N CYS A 198 9.85 2.24 -1.55
CA CYS A 198 11.05 1.70 -2.22
C CYS A 198 12.00 2.76 -2.80
N ARG A 199 11.76 4.06 -2.52
CA ARG A 199 12.49 5.21 -3.15
C ARG A 199 12.61 5.08 -4.68
N LEU A 200 11.61 4.46 -5.31
CA LEU A 200 11.53 4.30 -6.77
C LEU A 200 11.44 5.71 -7.37
N GLN A 201 12.09 5.95 -8.51
CA GLN A 201 12.08 7.22 -9.25
C GLN A 201 11.23 7.17 -10.52
N LYS A 202 10.98 5.97 -11.07
CA LYS A 202 10.15 5.79 -12.27
C LYS A 202 9.49 4.41 -12.28
N LEU A 203 8.21 4.36 -12.65
CA LEU A 203 7.48 3.12 -12.87
C LEU A 203 6.89 3.11 -14.28
N HIS A 204 7.29 2.16 -15.11
CA HIS A 204 6.70 1.88 -16.41
C HIS A 204 6.36 0.40 -16.49
N LEU A 205 5.07 0.09 -16.53
CA LEU A 205 4.58 -1.29 -16.55
C LEU A 205 3.59 -1.49 -17.68
N GLN A 206 3.81 -2.53 -18.48
CA GLN A 206 2.81 -3.05 -19.43
C GLN A 206 2.20 -4.33 -18.84
N ALA A 207 0.99 -4.24 -18.30
CA ALA A 207 0.31 -5.35 -17.63
C ALA A 207 -1.20 -5.37 -17.97
N PRO A 208 -1.61 -6.00 -19.08
CA PRO A 208 -3.00 -5.98 -19.54
C PRO A 208 -4.03 -6.61 -18.58
N ASN A 209 -3.58 -7.52 -17.72
CA ASN A 209 -4.43 -8.20 -16.74
C ASN A 209 -4.37 -7.58 -15.34
N LEU A 210 -3.73 -6.41 -15.18
CA LEU A 210 -3.62 -5.74 -13.88
C LEU A 210 -5.00 -5.29 -13.42
N THR A 211 -5.45 -5.82 -12.28
CA THR A 211 -6.75 -5.49 -11.66
C THR A 211 -6.60 -4.58 -10.46
N GLU A 212 -5.49 -4.69 -9.73
CA GLU A 212 -5.23 -3.94 -8.49
C GLU A 212 -3.81 -3.38 -8.46
N PHE A 213 -3.71 -2.08 -8.14
CA PHE A 213 -2.46 -1.34 -8.08
C PHE A 213 -2.34 -0.55 -6.78
N GLU A 214 -1.23 -0.71 -6.08
CA GLU A 214 -0.95 0.00 -4.84
C GLU A 214 0.43 0.67 -4.90
N LEU A 215 0.49 1.96 -4.60
CA LEU A 215 1.72 2.74 -4.57
C LEU A 215 1.78 3.59 -3.31
N THR A 216 2.77 3.38 -2.46
CA THR A 216 3.16 4.34 -1.40
C THR A 216 4.54 4.88 -1.74
N ASN A 217 4.67 6.11 -2.23
CA ASN A 217 5.97 6.67 -2.61
C ASN A 217 5.94 8.20 -2.72
N TYR A 218 7.09 8.83 -2.91
CA TYR A 218 7.13 10.20 -3.43
C TYR A 218 6.45 10.27 -4.81
N PRO A 219 5.94 11.44 -5.23
CA PRO A 219 5.44 11.63 -6.59
C PRO A 219 6.50 11.29 -7.63
N ILE A 220 6.20 10.33 -8.51
CA ILE A 220 7.11 9.84 -9.56
C ILE A 220 6.38 9.72 -10.90
N PRO A 221 7.09 9.74 -12.04
CA PRO A 221 6.50 9.36 -13.31
C PRO A 221 6.00 7.91 -13.28
N ILE A 222 4.72 7.73 -13.58
CA ILE A 222 4.05 6.42 -13.68
C ILE A 222 3.54 6.26 -15.10
N VAL A 223 3.76 5.10 -15.70
CA VAL A 223 3.19 4.72 -17.00
C VAL A 223 2.67 3.29 -16.89
N LEU A 224 1.36 3.14 -16.74
CA LEU A 224 0.63 1.87 -16.75
C LEU A 224 0.11 1.61 -18.17
N ALA A 225 1.02 1.21 -19.05
CA ALA A 225 0.72 0.90 -20.45
C ALA A 225 -0.23 -0.30 -20.54
N GLU A 226 -1.26 -0.20 -21.40
CA GLU A 226 -2.21 -1.28 -21.69
C GLU A 226 -2.90 -1.93 -20.48
N CYS A 227 -2.90 -1.33 -19.29
CA CYS A 227 -3.60 -1.85 -18.11
C CYS A 227 -5.12 -1.60 -18.23
N LEU A 228 -5.81 -2.39 -19.07
CA LEU A 228 -7.21 -2.17 -19.44
C LEU A 228 -8.22 -2.64 -18.38
N ASN A 229 -7.82 -3.61 -17.56
CA ASN A 229 -8.68 -4.24 -16.54
C ASN A 229 -8.50 -3.67 -15.13
N LEU A 230 -7.89 -2.47 -15.01
CA LEU A 230 -7.58 -1.88 -13.71
C LEU A 230 -8.88 -1.51 -12.97
N SER A 231 -9.19 -2.23 -11.90
CA SER A 231 -10.41 -2.05 -11.11
C SER A 231 -10.16 -1.15 -9.92
N VAL A 232 -9.10 -1.42 -9.15
CA VAL A 232 -8.79 -0.75 -7.89
C VAL A 232 -7.39 -0.16 -7.91
N ALA A 233 -7.26 1.07 -7.45
CA ALA A 233 -5.96 1.70 -7.23
C ALA A 233 -5.89 2.42 -5.86
N THR A 234 -4.79 2.23 -5.13
CA THR A 234 -4.50 2.93 -3.87
C THR A 234 -3.16 3.65 -3.98
N ILE A 235 -3.17 4.98 -3.90
CA ILE A 235 -1.99 5.82 -4.03
C ILE A 235 -1.78 6.60 -2.74
N GLU A 236 -0.64 6.42 -2.10
CA GLU A 236 -0.23 7.18 -0.92
C GLU A 236 1.03 7.98 -1.26
N LEU A 237 0.85 9.30 -1.39
CA LEU A 237 1.91 10.22 -1.74
C LEU A 237 2.65 10.66 -0.47
N VAL A 238 3.88 10.19 -0.33
CA VAL A 238 4.77 10.54 0.78
C VAL A 238 5.40 11.90 0.48
N SER A 239 4.63 12.98 0.63
CA SER A 239 5.12 14.34 0.42
C SER A 239 4.40 15.35 1.32
N PHE A 240 5.14 16.35 1.79
CA PHE A 240 4.60 17.54 2.44
C PHE A 240 4.28 18.69 1.44
N SER A 241 4.55 18.47 0.15
CA SER A 241 4.22 19.43 -0.91
C SER A 241 2.76 19.32 -1.33
N ASP A 242 2.24 20.40 -1.93
CA ASP A 242 0.96 20.35 -2.64
C ASP A 242 1.02 19.31 -3.76
N CYS A 243 0.20 18.27 -3.67
CA CYS A 243 0.18 17.16 -4.62
C CYS A 243 -0.98 17.24 -5.61
N LEU A 244 -1.76 18.32 -5.59
CA LEU A 244 -3.01 18.36 -6.35
C LEU A 244 -2.77 18.36 -7.85
N SER A 245 -1.76 19.09 -8.32
CA SER A 245 -1.37 19.10 -9.74
C SER A 245 -0.94 17.71 -10.21
N TYR A 246 -0.12 17.02 -9.41
CA TYR A 246 0.31 15.66 -9.72
C TYR A 246 -0.89 14.70 -9.84
N VAL A 247 -1.84 14.80 -8.93
CA VAL A 247 -3.06 13.97 -8.96
C VAL A 247 -3.94 14.30 -10.16
N SER A 248 -4.04 15.57 -10.57
CA SER A 248 -4.91 15.99 -11.67
C SER A 248 -4.30 15.79 -13.06
N THR A 249 -2.97 15.75 -13.19
CA THR A 249 -2.29 15.62 -14.49
C THR A 249 -1.58 14.28 -14.64
N GLU A 250 -0.65 13.96 -13.74
CA GLU A 250 0.28 12.84 -13.90
C GLU A 250 -0.41 11.49 -13.68
N LEU A 251 -1.28 11.36 -12.66
CA LEU A 251 -1.96 10.09 -12.41
C LEU A 251 -2.87 9.68 -13.59
N PRO A 252 -3.77 10.53 -14.11
CA PRO A 252 -4.54 10.22 -15.30
C PRO A 252 -3.66 9.92 -16.52
N ALA A 253 -2.66 10.76 -16.80
CA ALA A 253 -1.76 10.59 -17.94
C ALA A 253 -0.97 9.28 -17.85
N GLY A 254 -0.60 8.88 -16.64
CA GLY A 254 0.09 7.63 -16.33
C GLY A 254 -0.77 6.37 -16.44
N GLY A 255 -2.03 6.48 -16.89
CA GLY A 255 -2.92 5.34 -17.14
C GLY A 255 -3.95 5.07 -16.05
N LEU A 256 -3.93 5.80 -14.92
CA LEU A 256 -4.93 5.59 -13.85
C LEU A 256 -6.32 6.08 -14.24
N HIS A 257 -6.48 6.83 -15.34
CA HIS A 257 -7.80 7.18 -15.90
C HIS A 257 -8.69 5.96 -16.22
N ARG A 258 -8.09 4.76 -16.28
CA ARG A 258 -8.75 3.48 -16.57
C ARG A 258 -9.35 2.79 -15.34
N VAL A 259 -9.05 3.26 -14.12
CA VAL A 259 -9.60 2.70 -12.88
C VAL A 259 -11.13 2.76 -12.95
N GLN A 260 -11.79 1.60 -12.75
CA GLN A 260 -13.24 1.47 -12.94
C GLN A 260 -14.03 1.43 -11.63
N ASP A 261 -13.48 0.86 -10.57
CA ASP A 261 -14.22 0.64 -9.33
C ASP A 261 -13.84 1.68 -8.28
N ARG A 262 -12.64 1.54 -7.70
CA ARG A 262 -12.22 2.36 -6.55
C ARG A 262 -10.83 2.95 -6.72
N LEU A 263 -10.73 4.26 -6.48
CA LEU A 263 -9.47 5.00 -6.41
C LEU A 263 -9.34 5.63 -5.02
N SER A 264 -8.32 5.24 -4.28
CA SER A 264 -7.98 5.83 -2.98
C SER A 264 -6.69 6.63 -3.10
N ILE A 265 -6.69 7.88 -2.68
CA ILE A 265 -5.53 8.77 -2.75
C ILE A 265 -5.28 9.38 -1.38
N ASN A 266 -4.08 9.17 -0.84
CA ASN A 266 -3.58 9.89 0.31
C ASN A 266 -2.60 10.95 -0.20
N MET A 267 -2.88 12.22 0.10
CA MET A 267 -2.10 13.34 -0.42
C MET A 267 -2.08 14.54 0.54
N THR A 268 -1.14 15.44 0.31
CA THR A 268 -1.07 16.74 0.99
C THR A 268 -1.57 17.85 0.04
N VAL A 269 -2.38 18.77 0.57
CA VAL A 269 -2.83 19.99 -0.13
C VAL A 269 -2.44 21.21 0.70
N ARG A 270 -1.87 22.22 0.04
CA ARG A 270 -1.54 23.49 0.70
C ARG A 270 -2.59 24.56 0.35
N THR A 271 -3.08 25.26 1.36
CA THR A 271 -4.09 26.30 1.16
C THR A 271 -3.56 27.53 0.42
N GLU A 272 -2.27 27.82 0.55
CA GLU A 272 -1.60 29.00 -0.01
C GLU A 272 -1.25 28.88 -1.50
N SER A 273 -1.24 27.66 -2.05
CA SER A 273 -0.88 27.41 -3.45
C SER A 273 -1.85 28.10 -4.41
N ARG A 274 -1.33 29.08 -5.17
CA ARG A 274 -2.07 29.79 -6.21
C ARG A 274 -1.77 29.15 -7.57
N GLY A 275 -2.82 28.94 -8.36
CA GLY A 275 -2.71 28.36 -9.70
C GLY A 275 -3.07 26.86 -9.70
N PHE A 276 -4.14 26.53 -10.41
CA PHE A 276 -4.46 25.17 -10.78
C PHE A 276 -4.41 25.12 -12.31
N ALA A 277 -3.55 24.28 -12.86
CA ALA A 277 -3.61 23.98 -14.28
C ALA A 277 -4.94 23.26 -14.55
N GLU A 278 -5.66 23.66 -15.59
CA GLU A 278 -6.84 22.93 -16.04
C GLU A 278 -6.49 21.46 -16.18
N SER A 279 -7.32 20.63 -15.57
CA SER A 279 -7.08 19.20 -15.51
C SER A 279 -7.48 18.56 -16.84
N ASN A 280 -6.51 17.98 -17.53
CA ASN A 280 -6.74 17.32 -18.82
C ASN A 280 -7.15 15.84 -18.69
N GLY A 281 -6.97 15.25 -17.50
CA GLY A 281 -7.34 13.86 -17.24
C GLY A 281 -8.83 13.70 -16.96
N ARG A 282 -9.39 12.50 -17.18
CA ARG A 282 -10.73 12.14 -16.69
C ARG A 282 -10.77 10.69 -16.26
N PHE A 283 -11.30 10.42 -15.08
CA PHE A 283 -11.62 9.08 -14.58
C PHE A 283 -13.05 8.71 -15.02
N ASN A 284 -13.22 8.46 -16.32
CA ASN A 284 -14.55 8.34 -16.95
C ASN A 284 -15.41 7.21 -16.39
N ASN A 285 -14.79 6.15 -15.85
CA ASN A 285 -15.51 4.95 -15.39
C ASN A 285 -15.47 4.78 -13.87
N LEU A 286 -14.81 5.68 -13.12
CA LEU A 286 -14.60 5.52 -11.70
C LEU A 286 -15.90 5.68 -10.92
N LYS A 287 -16.22 4.70 -10.05
CA LYS A 287 -17.43 4.69 -9.23
C LYS A 287 -17.21 5.18 -7.80
N HIS A 288 -16.07 4.88 -7.20
CA HIS A 288 -15.77 5.23 -5.81
C HIS A 288 -14.42 5.95 -5.70
N LEU A 289 -14.44 7.18 -5.19
CA LEU A 289 -13.24 7.98 -4.92
C LEU A 289 -13.08 8.19 -3.41
N ILE A 290 -11.92 7.82 -2.86
CA ILE A 290 -11.54 8.07 -1.47
C ILE A 290 -10.36 9.03 -1.48
N LEU A 291 -10.53 10.22 -0.91
CA LEU A 291 -9.46 11.20 -0.73
C LEU A 291 -9.14 11.34 0.75
N ASN A 292 -7.94 10.91 1.14
CA ASN A 292 -7.36 11.13 2.45
C ASN A 292 -6.40 12.33 2.31
N ILE A 293 -6.71 13.45 2.95
CA ILE A 293 -6.07 14.72 2.67
C ILE A 293 -5.47 15.31 3.95
N ASP A 294 -4.17 15.57 3.93
CA ASP A 294 -3.50 16.45 4.88
C ASP A 294 -3.59 17.89 4.37
N VAL A 295 -4.35 18.75 5.07
CA VAL A 295 -4.55 20.15 4.69
C VAL A 295 -3.58 21.02 5.46
N GLN A 296 -2.57 21.53 4.77
CA GLN A 296 -1.53 22.39 5.35
C GLN A 296 -1.74 23.86 4.98
N GLY A 297 -1.35 24.75 5.89
CA GLY A 297 -1.42 26.20 5.70
C GLY A 297 -2.52 26.86 6.53
N SER A 298 -2.85 28.11 6.20
CA SER A 298 -3.89 28.87 6.89
C SER A 298 -5.30 28.38 6.52
N SER A 299 -6.13 28.20 7.54
CA SER A 299 -7.56 27.88 7.44
C SER A 299 -8.41 28.99 6.81
N ASP A 300 -7.94 30.24 6.87
CA ASP A 300 -8.66 31.40 6.33
C ASP A 300 -8.61 31.38 4.80
N ASN A 301 -7.62 30.69 4.24
CA ASN A 301 -7.47 30.55 2.81
C ASN A 301 -8.27 29.34 2.30
N ILE A 302 -9.50 29.61 1.88
CA ILE A 302 -10.44 28.61 1.35
C ILE A 302 -10.01 28.02 0.01
N SER A 303 -9.13 28.70 -0.74
CA SER A 303 -8.85 28.37 -2.14
C SER A 303 -8.25 26.98 -2.31
N GLY A 304 -7.38 26.52 -1.41
CA GLY A 304 -6.82 25.18 -1.47
C GLY A 304 -7.85 24.06 -1.37
N ILE A 305 -8.80 24.18 -0.43
CA ILE A 305 -9.86 23.19 -0.25
C ILE A 305 -10.83 23.22 -1.43
N LEU A 306 -11.17 24.41 -1.94
CA LEU A 306 -12.05 24.55 -3.09
C LEU A 306 -11.45 23.97 -4.39
N ARG A 307 -10.12 23.95 -4.51
CA ARG A 307 -9.47 23.23 -5.61
C ARG A 307 -9.75 21.72 -5.59
N LEU A 308 -10.21 21.13 -4.50
CA LEU A 308 -10.64 19.72 -4.49
C LEU A 308 -11.87 19.48 -5.36
N ALA A 309 -12.70 20.51 -5.58
CA ALA A 309 -13.84 20.39 -6.47
C ALA A 309 -13.42 20.02 -7.90
N SER A 310 -12.27 20.51 -8.38
CA SER A 310 -11.78 20.14 -9.72
C SER A 310 -11.43 18.65 -9.82
N LEU A 311 -11.01 17.99 -8.74
CA LEU A 311 -10.81 16.53 -8.73
C LEU A 311 -12.13 15.79 -8.92
N LEU A 312 -13.22 16.31 -8.37
CA LEU A 312 -14.54 15.71 -8.54
C LEU A 312 -14.97 15.79 -10.00
N GLU A 313 -14.75 16.94 -10.65
CA GLU A 313 -15.06 17.15 -12.08
C GLU A 313 -14.35 16.14 -13.02
N MET A 314 -13.25 15.54 -12.56
CA MET A 314 -12.54 14.48 -13.29
C MET A 314 -13.32 13.17 -13.38
N ALA A 315 -14.25 12.91 -12.47
CA ALA A 315 -14.95 11.63 -12.30
C ALA A 315 -16.47 11.80 -12.55
N PRO A 316 -16.92 11.86 -13.82
CA PRO A 316 -18.32 12.13 -14.14
C PRO A 316 -19.29 11.02 -13.74
N CYS A 317 -18.81 9.77 -13.69
CA CYS A 317 -19.61 8.58 -13.34
C CYS A 317 -19.51 8.20 -11.85
N LEU A 318 -18.96 9.09 -11.01
CA LEU A 318 -18.76 8.84 -9.59
C LEU A 318 -20.10 8.58 -8.87
N GLU A 319 -20.18 7.47 -8.14
CA GLU A 319 -21.34 7.05 -7.35
C GLU A 319 -21.14 7.31 -5.85
N GLU A 320 -19.91 7.12 -5.37
CA GLU A 320 -19.52 7.29 -3.97
C GLU A 320 -18.25 8.14 -3.81
N LEU A 321 -18.29 9.07 -2.86
CA LEU A 321 -17.18 9.95 -2.52
C LEU A 321 -16.90 9.91 -1.02
N GLU A 322 -15.67 9.61 -0.64
CA GLU A 322 -15.16 9.80 0.72
C GLU A 322 -14.09 10.90 0.74
N LEU A 323 -14.33 11.95 1.52
CA LEU A 323 -13.41 13.06 1.76
C LEU A 323 -12.98 13.03 3.22
N ASN A 324 -11.80 12.50 3.50
CA ASN A 324 -11.25 12.39 4.83
C ASN A 324 -10.15 13.45 5.02
N MET A 325 -10.48 14.55 5.70
CA MET A 325 -9.60 15.70 5.82
C MET A 325 -8.98 15.78 7.21
N TYR A 326 -7.70 16.13 7.27
CA TYR A 326 -7.02 16.50 8.50
C TYR A 326 -6.55 17.95 8.39
N CYS A 327 -7.10 18.83 9.21
CA CYS A 327 -6.80 20.26 9.24
C CYS A 327 -6.24 20.63 10.63
N PRO A 328 -4.91 20.58 10.84
CA PRO A 328 -4.33 20.92 12.14
C PRO A 328 -4.51 22.40 12.52
N SER A 329 -4.54 23.30 11.54
CA SER A 329 -4.64 24.76 11.76
C SER A 329 -6.07 25.29 11.85
N ALA A 330 -7.08 24.44 12.08
CA ALA A 330 -8.48 24.85 12.04
C ALA A 330 -8.84 25.79 13.21
N PRO A 331 -9.32 27.03 12.98
CA PRO A 331 -9.70 27.94 14.03
C PRO A 331 -11.01 27.45 14.64
N ILE A 332 -11.09 27.55 15.97
CA ILE A 332 -12.30 27.23 16.74
C ILE A 332 -13.49 28.10 16.31
N TYR A 333 -13.23 29.28 15.72
CA TYR A 333 -14.25 30.20 15.22
C TYR A 333 -13.90 30.70 13.83
N THR A 334 -14.67 30.29 12.82
CA THR A 334 -14.62 30.94 11.50
C THR A 334 -15.63 32.08 11.42
N LYS A 335 -15.21 33.26 10.98
CA LYS A 335 -16.12 34.38 10.67
C LYS A 335 -17.16 33.93 9.64
N ARG A 336 -18.42 34.32 9.85
CA ARG A 336 -19.52 34.11 8.90
C ARG A 336 -19.30 35.04 7.70
N GLY A 337 -18.66 34.55 6.65
CA GLY A 337 -18.56 35.23 5.35
C GLY A 337 -19.68 34.77 4.41
N GLN A 338 -20.03 35.59 3.42
CA GLN A 338 -20.85 35.12 2.29
C GLN A 338 -20.10 33.97 1.59
N LEU A 339 -20.81 32.88 1.32
CA LEU A 339 -20.34 31.77 0.50
C LEU A 339 -20.27 32.29 -0.95
N ASP A 340 -19.07 32.30 -1.53
CA ASP A 340 -18.90 32.76 -2.91
C ASP A 340 -19.44 31.67 -3.82
N LYS A 341 -20.52 31.96 -4.56
CA LYS A 341 -21.05 31.03 -5.56
C LYS A 341 -19.97 30.77 -6.61
N LEU A 342 -19.35 29.60 -6.59
CA LEU A 342 -18.57 29.14 -7.74
C LEU A 342 -19.49 29.08 -8.97
N SER A 343 -19.03 29.70 -10.06
CA SER A 343 -19.80 29.99 -11.27
C SER A 343 -20.03 28.77 -12.17
N SER A 344 -19.28 27.69 -11.96
CA SER A 344 -19.33 26.46 -12.75
C SER A 344 -19.67 25.31 -11.83
N VAL A 345 -20.83 24.69 -12.05
CA VAL A 345 -21.27 23.50 -11.35
C VAL A 345 -21.30 22.37 -12.36
N CYS A 346 -20.24 21.57 -12.40
CA CYS A 346 -20.29 20.28 -13.08
C CYS A 346 -21.35 19.41 -12.41
N VAL A 347 -22.25 18.82 -13.19
CA VAL A 347 -23.37 18.02 -12.65
C VAL A 347 -22.92 16.57 -12.47
N HIS A 348 -22.86 16.11 -11.23
CA HIS A 348 -22.59 14.72 -10.84
C HIS A 348 -23.89 13.93 -10.72
N LYS A 349 -24.45 13.49 -11.86
CA LYS A 349 -25.74 12.80 -11.92
C LYS A 349 -25.76 11.43 -11.23
N HIS A 350 -24.59 10.80 -11.10
CA HIS A 350 -24.44 9.46 -10.55
C HIS A 350 -24.10 9.44 -9.06
N LEU A 351 -23.70 10.58 -8.50
CA LEU A 351 -23.22 10.66 -7.12
C LEU A 351 -24.39 10.49 -6.16
N ARG A 352 -24.35 9.42 -5.38
CA ARG A 352 -25.41 8.99 -4.45
C ARG A 352 -25.03 9.21 -2.99
N THR A 353 -23.79 8.86 -2.64
CA THR A 353 -23.32 8.94 -1.25
C THR A 353 -22.04 9.74 -1.18
N VAL A 354 -22.02 10.73 -0.30
CA VAL A 354 -20.82 11.49 0.05
C VAL A 354 -20.60 11.36 1.54
N ARG A 355 -19.37 11.03 1.94
CA ARG A 355 -18.94 11.03 3.32
C ARG A 355 -17.81 12.03 3.49
N MET A 356 -17.95 12.94 4.44
CA MET A 356 -16.90 13.89 4.82
C MET A 356 -16.48 13.62 6.26
N THR A 357 -15.21 13.25 6.48
CA THR A 357 -14.66 13.03 7.83
C THR A 357 -13.59 14.04 8.18
N GLY A 358 -13.34 14.23 9.49
CA GLY A 358 -12.50 15.31 10.01
C GLY A 358 -13.08 16.69 9.74
N PHE A 359 -14.41 16.78 9.78
CA PHE A 359 -15.13 18.01 9.48
C PHE A 359 -14.99 19.01 10.64
N ASP A 360 -14.31 20.13 10.39
CA ASP A 360 -14.02 21.17 11.38
C ASP A 360 -14.88 22.43 11.21
N SER A 361 -15.79 22.44 10.22
CA SER A 361 -16.62 23.59 9.86
C SER A 361 -15.83 24.82 9.39
N THR A 362 -14.62 24.62 8.86
CA THR A 362 -13.88 25.66 8.13
C THR A 362 -14.69 26.15 6.93
N ARG A 363 -14.47 27.41 6.53
CA ARG A 363 -15.20 28.01 5.41
C ARG A 363 -15.00 27.21 4.10
N GLY A 364 -13.80 26.68 3.88
CA GLY A 364 -13.50 25.85 2.70
C GLY A 364 -14.26 24.53 2.68
N GLN A 365 -14.31 23.80 3.81
CA GLN A 365 -15.08 22.55 3.90
C GLN A 365 -16.58 22.77 3.72
N LEU A 366 -17.13 23.83 4.31
CA LEU A 366 -18.54 24.18 4.16
C LEU A 366 -18.91 24.52 2.72
N GLU A 367 -18.10 25.33 2.04
CA GLU A 367 -18.35 25.67 0.64
C GLU A 367 -18.20 24.46 -0.27
N LEU A 368 -17.20 23.59 -0.04
CA LEU A 368 -17.08 22.32 -0.76
C LEU A 368 -18.31 21.43 -0.57
N ALA A 369 -18.81 21.30 0.66
CA ALA A 369 -20.02 20.55 0.96
C ALA A 369 -21.25 21.13 0.22
N PHE A 370 -21.45 22.45 0.27
CA PHE A 370 -22.55 23.11 -0.45
C PHE A 370 -22.40 23.01 -1.97
N GLN A 371 -21.17 23.05 -2.49
CA GLN A 371 -20.91 22.85 -3.91
C GLN A 371 -21.31 21.43 -4.32
N ILE A 372 -20.90 20.40 -3.57
CA ILE A 372 -21.30 19.02 -3.84
C ILE A 372 -22.83 18.87 -3.82
N LEU A 373 -23.51 19.43 -2.83
CA LEU A 373 -24.98 19.40 -2.73
C LEU A 373 -25.67 20.05 -3.93
N ARG A 374 -25.12 21.16 -4.46
CA ARG A 374 -25.64 21.83 -5.66
C ARG A 374 -25.31 21.06 -6.94
N SER A 375 -24.19 20.36 -6.97
CA SER A 375 -23.69 19.62 -8.14
C SER A 375 -24.32 18.23 -8.32
N ALA A 376 -24.87 17.63 -7.26
CA ALA A 376 -25.31 16.24 -7.25
C ALA A 376 -26.84 16.11 -7.06
N PRO A 377 -27.64 16.19 -8.14
CA PRO A 377 -29.10 16.21 -8.04
C PRO A 377 -29.72 14.91 -7.54
N ASN A 378 -29.02 13.78 -7.65
CA ASN A 378 -29.47 12.45 -7.23
C ASN A 378 -28.76 11.97 -5.95
N LEU A 379 -28.18 12.90 -5.18
CA LEU A 379 -27.49 12.55 -3.94
C LEU A 379 -28.51 12.04 -2.91
N ASP A 380 -28.36 10.79 -2.49
CA ASP A 380 -29.22 10.17 -1.48
C ASP A 380 -28.86 10.70 -0.08
N ARG A 381 -27.56 10.88 0.20
CA ARG A 381 -27.09 11.36 1.51
C ARG A 381 -25.70 11.98 1.49
N LEU A 382 -25.54 13.02 2.30
CA LEU A 382 -24.26 13.59 2.73
C LEU A 382 -24.04 13.25 4.20
N ILE A 383 -23.07 12.40 4.49
CA ILE A 383 -22.67 12.02 5.84
C ILE A 383 -21.51 12.92 6.27
N VAL A 384 -21.69 13.65 7.36
CA VAL A 384 -20.66 14.50 7.96
C VAL A 384 -20.25 13.91 9.30
N ASP A 385 -18.95 13.70 9.47
CA ASP A 385 -18.33 13.09 10.64
C ASP A 385 -17.20 14.01 11.13
N PRO A 386 -17.32 14.62 12.32
CA PRO A 386 -16.24 15.45 12.87
C PRO A 386 -14.96 14.66 13.18
N MET A 387 -15.03 13.32 13.27
CA MET A 387 -13.89 12.47 13.62
C MET A 387 -12.90 12.36 12.47
N VAL A 388 -11.61 12.53 12.77
CA VAL A 388 -10.53 12.33 11.80
C VAL A 388 -10.27 10.83 11.67
N ARG A 389 -10.33 10.31 10.43
CA ARG A 389 -10.04 8.90 10.13
C ARG A 389 -8.62 8.63 9.64
N VAL A 390 -7.86 9.67 9.31
CA VAL A 390 -6.51 9.56 8.77
C VAL A 390 -5.49 9.94 9.83
N ALA A 391 -4.69 8.98 10.26
CA ALA A 391 -3.57 9.24 11.16
C ALA A 391 -2.36 9.73 10.36
N TRP A 392 -2.21 11.05 10.24
CA TRP A 392 -1.04 11.67 9.57
C TRP A 392 0.16 11.85 10.50
N SER A 393 -0.02 11.75 11.81
CA SER A 393 1.06 11.88 12.80
C SER A 393 0.93 10.88 13.95
N LEU A 394 2.08 10.49 14.51
CA LEU A 394 2.19 9.71 15.75
C LEU A 394 1.64 10.46 17.00
N ARG A 395 1.32 11.75 16.87
CA ARG A 395 0.96 12.64 18.00
C ARG A 395 -0.54 12.98 18.08
N LEU A 396 -1.40 12.17 17.48
CA LEU A 396 -2.84 12.34 17.67
C LEU A 396 -3.21 11.88 19.08
N ASP A 397 -3.30 12.83 20.01
CA ASP A 397 -3.91 12.59 21.32
C ASP A 397 -5.43 12.49 21.13
N TRP A 398 -5.96 11.28 21.27
CA TRP A 398 -7.38 11.01 21.11
C TRP A 398 -8.25 11.70 22.17
N SER A 399 -7.68 12.10 23.31
CA SER A 399 -8.42 12.79 24.38
C SER A 399 -8.77 14.23 24.00
N GLU A 400 -7.82 14.99 23.44
CA GLU A 400 -8.07 16.35 22.94
C GLU A 400 -9.10 16.38 21.79
N GLN A 401 -9.20 15.29 21.02
CA GLN A 401 -10.19 15.21 19.95
C GLN A 401 -11.63 15.18 20.46
N ALA A 402 -11.91 14.60 21.64
CA ALA A 402 -13.29 14.41 22.10
C ALA A 402 -14.00 15.76 22.37
N ASP A 403 -13.35 16.68 23.08
CA ASP A 403 -13.89 18.01 23.36
C ASP A 403 -14.02 18.85 22.09
N LEU A 404 -13.01 18.78 21.20
CA LEU A 404 -13.05 19.43 19.89
C LEU A 404 -14.17 18.86 19.00
N MET A 405 -14.47 17.56 19.11
CA MET A 405 -15.53 16.90 18.33
C MET A 405 -16.91 17.47 18.64
N LEU A 406 -17.25 17.68 19.93
CA LEU A 406 -18.54 18.26 20.32
C LEU A 406 -18.73 19.66 19.72
N VAL A 407 -17.69 20.49 19.82
CA VAL A 407 -17.69 21.86 19.29
C VAL A 407 -17.81 21.85 17.76
N ARG A 408 -17.05 21.00 17.07
CA ARG A 408 -17.12 20.85 15.60
C ARG A 408 -18.48 20.35 15.14
N ARG A 409 -19.07 19.39 15.85
CA ARG A 409 -20.42 18.87 15.59
C ARG A 409 -21.47 19.99 15.70
N MET A 410 -21.48 20.74 16.80
CA MET A 410 -22.41 21.85 17.01
C MET A 410 -22.30 22.93 15.92
N MET A 411 -21.08 23.18 15.44
CA MET A 411 -20.86 24.12 14.33
C MET A 411 -21.39 23.58 13.00
N ALA A 412 -21.15 22.30 12.70
CA ALA A 412 -21.66 21.65 11.51
C ALA A 412 -23.20 21.64 11.51
N GLU A 413 -23.83 21.26 12.62
CA GLU A 413 -25.28 21.34 12.87
C GLU A 413 -25.82 22.75 12.57
N ASN A 414 -25.22 23.78 13.16
CA ASN A 414 -25.68 25.17 12.98
C ASN A 414 -25.56 25.70 11.55
N ARG A 415 -24.61 25.18 10.76
CA ARG A 415 -24.31 25.73 9.42
C ARG A 415 -24.92 24.91 8.29
N LEU A 416 -24.89 23.58 8.39
CA LEU A 416 -25.37 22.69 7.35
C LEU A 416 -26.87 22.41 7.49
N LEU A 417 -27.37 22.13 8.70
CA LEU A 417 -28.79 21.75 8.90
C LEU A 417 -29.77 22.93 8.81
N ARG A 418 -29.27 24.16 8.75
CA ARG A 418 -30.06 25.36 8.44
C ARG A 418 -30.24 25.61 6.95
N SER A 419 -29.68 24.76 6.10
CA SER A 419 -29.82 24.86 4.64
C SER A 419 -31.06 24.13 4.12
N GLU A 420 -31.43 24.40 2.87
CA GLU A 420 -32.49 23.69 2.14
C GLU A 420 -32.21 22.18 2.00
N TYR A 421 -30.94 21.78 2.07
CA TYR A 421 -30.48 20.40 1.92
C TYR A 421 -30.55 19.55 3.19
N ARG A 422 -31.06 20.08 4.31
CA ARG A 422 -31.04 19.41 5.63
C ARG A 422 -31.54 17.95 5.63
N HIS A 423 -32.47 17.62 4.73
CA HIS A 423 -33.07 16.29 4.62
C HIS A 423 -32.13 15.24 4.03
N MET A 424 -31.06 15.67 3.36
CA MET A 424 -30.02 14.81 2.79
C MET A 424 -28.82 14.66 3.74
N ILE A 425 -28.72 15.50 4.78
CA ILE A 425 -27.52 15.60 5.61
C ILE A 425 -27.69 14.75 6.87
N THR A 426 -26.78 13.81 7.06
CA THR A 426 -26.64 13.04 8.30
C THR A 426 -25.37 13.47 9.00
N LEU A 427 -25.50 14.05 10.20
CA LEU A 427 -24.36 14.35 11.06
C LEU A 427 -24.19 13.23 12.08
N LEU A 428 -23.01 12.61 12.14
CA LEU A 428 -22.70 11.53 13.09
C LEU A 428 -22.35 12.07 14.48
#